data_AF-A0A7J4T3A7-F1
#
_entry.id   AF-A0A7J4T3A7-F1
#
_cell.length_a   1.000
_cell.length_b   1.000
_cell.length_c   1.000
_cell.angle_alpha   90.00
_cell.angle_beta   90.00
_cell.angle_gamma   90.00
#
_symmetry.space_group_name_H-M   'P 1'
#
loop_
_entity.id
_entity.type
_entity.pdbx_description
1 polymer ?
#
loop_
_entity_poly.entity_id
_entity_poly.type
_entity_poly.pdbx_seq_one_letter_code
_entity_poly.pdbx_strand_id
1 'polypeptide(L)'
;MALTPNQIAELLKLRALGWSQAEIATKLGTSQQVVGYHLKKLKMQSKKLGTDEAFNAALIGGLTGVAAGIGVIALLELLNQNKKRGE
;
A
#
# COMPACT_ATOMS: atom_id res chain seq x y z
N MET A 1 -10.42 -3.93 11.56
CA MET A 1 -9.03 -3.80 12.05
C MET A 1 -8.21 -3.09 10.98
N ALA A 2 -7.42 -2.08 11.34
CA ALA A 2 -6.60 -1.35 10.38
C ALA A 2 -5.21 -2.02 10.28
N LEU A 3 -4.79 -2.36 9.07
CA LEU A 3 -3.43 -2.83 8.83
C LEU A 3 -2.43 -1.69 9.06
N THR A 4 -1.29 -2.00 9.67
CA THR A 4 -0.17 -1.06 9.75
C THR A 4 0.34 -0.72 8.35
N PRO A 5 1.00 0.43 8.17
CA PRO A 5 1.66 0.76 6.91
C PRO A 5 2.52 -0.40 6.38
N ASN A 6 3.33 -1.04 7.25
CA ASN A 6 4.19 -2.16 6.86
C ASN A 6 3.39 -3.36 6.35
N GLN A 7 2.27 -3.68 7.02
CA GLN A 7 1.37 -4.75 6.57
C GLN A 7 0.64 -4.38 5.27
N ILE A 8 0.37 -3.10 5.00
CA ILE A 8 -0.20 -2.66 3.72
C ILE A 8 0.83 -2.82 2.59
N ALA A 9 2.10 -2.45 2.82
CA ALA A 9 3.16 -2.69 1.85
C ALA A 9 3.37 -4.18 1.59
N GLU A 10 3.38 -5.00 2.64
CA GLU A 10 3.52 -6.45 2.50
C GLU A 10 2.29 -7.06 1.79
N LEU A 11 1.07 -6.61 2.11
CA LEU A 11 -0.16 -6.98 1.39
C LEU A 11 -0.05 -6.66 -0.10
N LEU A 12 0.40 -5.45 -0.45
CA LEU A 12 0.56 -5.00 -1.84
C LEU A 12 1.58 -5.86 -2.58
N LYS A 13 2.73 -6.10 -1.95
CA LYS A 13 3.79 -6.97 -2.48
C LYS A 13 3.27 -8.38 -2.74
N LEU A 14 2.65 -9.02 -1.76
CA LEU A 14 2.11 -10.37 -1.90
C LEU A 14 1.02 -10.42 -2.98
N ARG A 15 0.13 -9.41 -3.04
CA ARG A 15 -0.91 -9.34 -4.07
C ARG A 15 -0.32 -9.19 -5.47
N ALA A 16 0.73 -8.39 -5.64
CA ALA A 16 1.45 -8.23 -6.91
C ALA A 16 2.14 -9.52 -7.36
N LEU A 17 2.60 -10.34 -6.40
CA LEU A 17 3.17 -11.67 -6.64
C LEU A 17 2.13 -12.77 -6.90
N GLY A 18 0.85 -12.42 -7.02
CA GLY A 18 -0.23 -13.35 -7.37
C GLY A 18 -0.83 -14.11 -6.19
N TRP A 19 -0.44 -13.80 -4.95
CA TRP A 19 -1.00 -14.47 -3.77
C TRP A 19 -2.51 -14.21 -3.65
N SER A 20 -3.23 -15.22 -3.17
CA SER A 20 -4.66 -15.11 -2.88
C SER A 20 -4.90 -14.30 -1.60
N GLN A 21 -6.11 -13.77 -1.45
CA GLN A 21 -6.48 -13.03 -0.23
C GLN A 21 -6.42 -13.93 1.02
N ALA A 22 -6.66 -15.23 0.85
CA ALA A 22 -6.53 -16.24 1.89
C ALA A 22 -5.09 -16.36 2.39
N GLU A 23 -4.14 -16.54 1.48
CA GLU A 23 -2.73 -16.67 1.82
C GLU A 23 -2.17 -15.39 2.43
N ILE A 24 -2.59 -14.22 1.92
CA ILE A 24 -2.21 -12.93 2.47
C ILE A 24 -2.76 -12.74 3.89
N ALA A 25 -4.03 -13.11 4.12
CA ALA A 25 -4.65 -13.02 5.43
C ALA A 25 -3.91 -13.89 6.46
N THR A 26 -3.58 -15.12 6.10
CA THR A 26 -2.77 -16.04 6.92
C THR A 26 -1.39 -15.46 7.18
N LYS A 27 -0.70 -14.95 6.15
CA LYS A 27 0.65 -14.41 6.27
C LYS A 27 0.72 -13.17 7.17
N LEU A 28 -0.32 -12.33 7.15
CA LEU A 28 -0.39 -11.09 7.91
C LEU A 28 -1.07 -11.25 9.28
N GLY A 29 -1.53 -12.45 9.63
CA GLY A 29 -2.25 -12.70 10.88
C GLY A 29 -3.57 -11.93 10.98
N THR A 30 -4.30 -11.81 9.88
CA THR A 30 -5.55 -11.04 9.78
C THR A 30 -6.66 -11.82 9.06
N SER A 31 -7.84 -11.23 8.90
CA SER A 31 -8.94 -11.87 8.17
C SER A 31 -8.92 -11.52 6.67
N GLN A 32 -9.43 -12.43 5.84
CA GLN A 32 -9.60 -12.19 4.40
C GLN A 32 -10.44 -10.95 4.10
N GLN A 33 -11.43 -10.66 4.95
CA GLN A 33 -12.29 -9.48 4.83
C GLN A 33 -11.49 -8.18 4.97
N VAL A 34 -10.53 -8.14 5.91
CA VAL A 34 -9.62 -6.99 6.09
C VAL A 34 -8.76 -6.81 4.84
N VAL A 35 -8.16 -7.88 4.32
CA VAL A 35 -7.38 -7.85 3.08
C VAL A 35 -8.23 -7.33 1.91
N GLY A 36 -9.42 -7.88 1.74
CA GLY A 36 -10.36 -7.48 0.69
C GLY A 36 -10.78 -6.01 0.78
N TYR A 37 -11.02 -5.50 1.98
CA TYR A 37 -11.33 -4.09 2.21
C TYR A 37 -10.20 -3.17 1.73
N HIS A 38 -8.95 -3.47 2.13
CA HIS A 38 -7.78 -2.68 1.73
C HIS A 38 -7.56 -2.71 0.21
N LEU A 39 -7.67 -3.89 -0.42
CA LEU A 39 -7.57 -4.02 -1.88
C LEU A 39 -8.70 -3.28 -2.62
N LYS A 40 -9.93 -3.31 -2.10
CA LYS A 40 -11.06 -2.55 -2.65
C LYS A 40 -10.82 -1.05 -2.56
N LYS A 41 -10.29 -0.57 -1.44
CA LYS A 41 -9.94 0.84 -1.24
C LYS A 41 -8.88 1.30 -2.24
N LEU A 42 -7.81 0.52 -2.42
CA LEU A 42 -6.76 0.77 -3.41
C LEU A 42 -7.32 0.81 -4.83
N LYS A 43 -8.16 -0.15 -5.20
CA LYS A 43 -8.85 -0.17 -6.51
C LYS A 43 -9.71 1.07 -6.71
N MET A 44 -10.47 1.50 -5.70
CA MET A 44 -11.28 2.73 -5.79
C MET A 44 -10.40 3.97 -5.97
N GLN A 45 -9.26 4.06 -5.28
CA GLN A 45 -8.32 5.17 -5.45
C GLN A 45 -7.71 5.17 -6.86
N SER A 46 -7.28 4.01 -7.37
CA SER A 46 -6.75 3.90 -8.75
C SER A 46 -7.76 4.29 -9.82
N LYS A 47 -9.06 4.06 -9.58
CA LYS A 47 -10.12 4.47 -10.51
C LYS A 47 -10.40 5.96 -10.48
N LYS A 48 -10.20 6.63 -9.34
CA LYS A 48 -10.46 8.07 -9.17
C LYS A 48 -9.34 8.94 -9.72
N LEU A 49 -8.11 8.47 -9.59
CA LEU A 49 -6.90 9.19 -9.99
C LEU A 49 -6.38 8.72 -11.35
N GLY A 50 -6.97 7.72 -12.00
CA GLY A 50 -6.29 6.99 -13.08
C GLY A 50 -5.17 6.12 -12.51
N THR A 51 -4.92 4.95 -13.11
CA THR A 51 -3.90 4.01 -12.60
C THR A 51 -2.50 4.64 -12.62
N ASP A 52 -2.21 5.47 -13.62
CA ASP A 52 -0.89 6.08 -13.81
C ASP A 52 -0.66 7.28 -12.88
N GLU A 53 -1.66 8.11 -12.64
CA GLU A 53 -1.58 9.25 -11.71
C GLU A 53 -1.63 8.78 -10.25
N ALA A 54 -2.42 7.76 -9.94
CA ALA A 54 -2.43 7.10 -8.63
C ALA A 54 -1.11 6.38 -8.32
N PHE A 55 -0.36 5.98 -9.34
CA PHE A 55 0.97 5.38 -9.23
C PHE A 55 2.09 6.43 -9.27
N ASN A 56 1.93 7.55 -9.98
CA ASN A 56 2.93 8.62 -10.10
C ASN A 56 2.90 9.64 -8.94
N ALA A 57 1.72 10.10 -8.50
CA ALA A 57 1.60 10.87 -7.24
C ALA A 57 2.14 10.06 -6.08
N ALA A 58 1.91 8.77 -6.24
CA ALA A 58 2.50 7.75 -5.51
C ALA A 58 3.93 7.36 -6.02
N LEU A 59 4.83 8.22 -6.43
CA LEU A 59 6.23 7.81 -6.70
C LEU A 59 7.09 9.04 -6.58
N ILE A 60 6.49 10.16 -6.94
CA ILE A 60 6.96 11.50 -6.72
C ILE A 60 6.76 11.90 -5.24
N GLY A 61 5.74 11.37 -4.57
CA GLY A 61 5.32 11.72 -3.20
C GLY A 61 6.21 11.25 -2.05
N GLY A 62 7.34 10.59 -2.29
CA GLY A 62 8.40 10.55 -1.28
C GLY A 62 9.83 10.71 -1.80
N LEU A 63 10.06 10.75 -3.11
CA LEU A 63 11.33 11.24 -3.66
C LEU A 63 11.45 12.75 -3.48
N THR A 64 10.33 13.46 -3.39
CA THR A 64 10.29 14.89 -3.09
C THR A 64 9.31 15.08 -1.94
N GLY A 65 9.78 15.56 -0.78
CA GLY A 65 8.99 15.73 0.44
C GLY A 65 7.91 16.82 0.35
N VAL A 66 7.11 16.84 -0.72
CA VAL A 66 6.08 17.83 -0.98
C VAL A 66 4.72 17.14 -0.94
N ALA A 67 4.07 17.28 0.21
CA ALA A 67 2.73 16.80 0.45
C ALA A 67 1.72 17.63 -0.36
N ALA A 68 1.35 17.14 -1.55
CA ALA A 68 0.18 17.62 -2.27
C ALA A 68 -0.58 16.44 -2.88
N GLY A 69 -1.50 15.87 -2.09
CA GLY A 69 -2.73 15.25 -2.58
C GLY A 69 -2.67 13.85 -3.22
N ILE A 70 -2.91 12.83 -2.39
CA ILE A 70 -3.55 11.51 -2.66
C ILE A 70 -2.75 10.50 -3.52
N GLY A 71 -2.45 9.26 -3.11
CA GLY A 71 -2.84 8.56 -1.87
C GLY A 71 -2.37 7.10 -1.74
N VAL A 72 -1.28 6.66 -2.38
CA VAL A 72 -0.76 5.27 -2.22
C VAL A 72 0.76 5.15 -2.04
N ILE A 73 1.61 6.12 -2.39
CA ILE A 73 3.08 5.96 -2.21
C ILE A 73 3.77 7.12 -1.51
N ALA A 74 3.07 8.20 -1.16
CA ALA A 74 3.38 8.81 0.14
C ALA A 74 3.39 7.72 1.26
N LEU A 75 2.58 6.67 1.10
CA LEU A 75 2.51 5.52 2.00
C LEU A 75 3.64 4.48 1.81
N LEU A 76 4.20 4.31 0.62
CA LEU A 76 5.29 3.36 0.35
C LEU A 76 6.68 3.99 0.65
N GLU A 77 6.82 5.31 0.53
CA GLU A 77 8.07 6.00 0.84
C GLU A 77 8.31 6.25 2.33
N LEU A 78 7.25 6.40 3.13
CA LEU A 78 7.34 6.35 4.61
C LEU A 78 7.89 5.00 5.10
N LEU A 79 7.64 3.91 4.37
CA LEU A 79 7.97 2.56 4.82
C LEU A 79 9.40 2.17 4.50
N ASN A 80 9.97 2.73 3.44
CA ASN A 80 11.38 2.57 3.12
C ASN A 80 12.29 3.41 4.02
N GLN A 81 11.83 4.56 4.56
CA GLN A 81 12.58 5.38 5.52
C GLN A 81 12.76 4.71 6.90
N ASN A 82 11.77 3.96 7.39
CA ASN A 82 11.89 3.26 8.68
C ASN A 82 12.84 2.05 8.64
N LYS A 83 13.08 1.44 7.47
CA LYS A 83 14.04 0.33 7.33
C LYS A 83 15.50 0.79 7.35
N LYS A 84 15.79 2.06 7.03
CA LYS A 84 17.16 2.64 7.00
C LYS A 84 17.60 3.31 8.30
N ARG A 85 16.73 3.46 9.32
CA ARG A 85 17.05 4.13 10.59
C ARG A 85 17.26 3.18 11.77
N GLY A 86 17.21 1.88 11.52
CA GLY A 86 17.45 0.80 12.48
C GLY A 86 18.68 -0.06 12.16
N GLU A 87 19.55 0.41 11.27
CA GLU A 87 20.91 -0.09 11.05
C GLU A 87 21.91 1.01 11.42
#